data_AF-A0A3R7VNW2-F1
#
_entry.id   AF-A0A3R7VNW2-F1
#
_cell.length_a   1.000
_cell.length_b   1.000
_cell.length_c   1.000
_cell.angle_alpha   90.00
_cell.angle_beta   90.00
_cell.angle_gamma   90.00
#
_symmetry.space_group_name_H-M   'P 1'
#
loop_
_entity.id
_entity.type
_entity.pdbx_description
1 polymer ?
#
loop_
_entity_poly.entity_id
_entity_poly.type
_entity_poly.pdbx_seq_one_letter_code
_entity_poly.pdbx_strand_id
1 'polypeptide(L)'
;MVDLQTAMAAASAERKQRSGAASQERKVRRSGANLGIEAFDPVKHVKKEKADTASMWLVLAFAVAVSLAMRFILMPNTSQEKSDILYLMPLSAMILIPQIHRMVMPKSFQEFYTKGTWVKAGFLHTFSFLALAFLLVNPPFGDIVAPKLANGWAIATDDSGELLFNEESSKNGEIIWTVENEGVLDGDIWLLFGLADNVNSDGANVVVELTHQTNSTIIESNATYWSENSDRISTANETDNSSAPNLIPHSKDQAFAVQLGSDFSAGTYQISVSITEEGDPWTNTREYDWTLVIIEALE
;
A
#
# COMPACT_ATOMS: atom_id res chain seq x y z
N MET A 1 -50.87 -67.44 15.06
CA MET A 1 -49.71 -68.12 14.42
C MET A 1 -49.92 -67.97 12.93
N VAL A 2 -49.07 -67.23 12.22
CA VAL A 2 -49.24 -66.94 10.79
C VAL A 2 -48.67 -68.11 9.99
N ASP A 3 -49.44 -68.65 9.04
CA ASP A 3 -49.03 -69.80 8.23
C ASP A 3 -47.85 -69.46 7.34
N LEU A 4 -46.94 -70.42 7.16
CA LEU A 4 -45.69 -70.24 6.40
C LEU A 4 -45.96 -69.78 4.96
N GLN A 5 -47.08 -70.23 4.38
CA GLN A 5 -47.55 -69.84 3.05
C GLN A 5 -48.02 -68.38 3.01
N THR A 6 -48.68 -67.91 4.06
CA THR A 6 -49.11 -66.51 4.20
C THR A 6 -47.91 -65.57 4.40
N ALA A 7 -46.91 -65.99 5.18
CA ALA A 7 -45.67 -65.25 5.36
C ALA A 7 -44.84 -65.18 4.06
N MET A 8 -44.78 -66.28 3.30
CA MET A 8 -44.05 -66.32 2.03
C MET A 8 -44.77 -65.53 0.92
N ALA A 9 -46.10 -65.52 0.92
CA ALA A 9 -46.89 -64.67 0.02
C ALA A 9 -46.70 -63.17 0.33
N ALA A 10 -46.69 -62.77 1.60
CA ALA A 10 -46.43 -61.39 2.02
C ALA A 10 -44.99 -60.94 1.66
N ALA A 11 -43.99 -61.80 1.90
CA ALA A 11 -42.60 -61.52 1.51
C ALA A 11 -42.42 -61.44 -0.02
N SER A 12 -43.18 -62.22 -0.80
CA SER A 12 -43.14 -62.15 -2.27
C SER A 12 -43.79 -60.88 -2.81
N ALA A 13 -44.87 -60.40 -2.17
CA ALA A 13 -45.53 -59.14 -2.50
C ALA A 13 -44.63 -57.93 -2.17
N GLU A 14 -43.93 -57.96 -1.02
CA GLU A 14 -42.95 -56.93 -0.63
C GLU A 14 -41.74 -56.89 -1.57
N ARG A 15 -41.27 -58.06 -2.04
CA ARG A 15 -40.20 -58.15 -3.05
C ARG A 15 -40.65 -57.59 -4.40
N LYS A 16 -41.93 -57.78 -4.77
CA LYS A 16 -42.50 -57.26 -6.02
C LYS A 16 -42.71 -55.74 -5.95
N GLN A 17 -43.15 -55.20 -4.80
CA GLN A 17 -43.23 -53.74 -4.57
C GLN A 17 -41.86 -53.07 -4.59
N ARG A 18 -40.81 -53.70 -4.02
CA ARG A 18 -39.42 -53.21 -4.15
C ARG A 18 -38.88 -53.28 -5.58
N SER A 19 -39.35 -54.22 -6.41
CA SER A 19 -38.95 -54.29 -7.82
C SER A 19 -39.70 -53.33 -8.74
N GLY A 20 -40.91 -52.89 -8.37
CA GLY A 20 -41.70 -51.90 -9.12
C GLY A 20 -41.40 -50.44 -8.77
N ALA A 21 -40.92 -50.18 -7.55
CA ALA A 21 -40.53 -48.84 -7.08
C ALA A 21 -39.02 -48.53 -7.25
N ALA A 22 -38.28 -49.38 -7.98
CA ALA A 22 -36.85 -49.19 -8.28
C ALA A 22 -36.62 -48.71 -9.73
N SER A 23 -37.59 -48.00 -10.31
CA SER A 23 -37.47 -47.32 -11.61
C SER A 23 -37.05 -45.85 -11.49
N GLN A 24 -36.58 -45.41 -10.33
CA GLN A 24 -35.80 -44.19 -10.18
C GLN A 24 -34.49 -44.53 -9.45
N GLU A 25 -33.37 -44.22 -10.10
CA GLU A 25 -32.01 -44.19 -9.52
C GLU A 25 -31.33 -45.49 -9.05
N ARG A 26 -31.47 -46.61 -9.78
CA ARG A 26 -30.29 -47.48 -9.88
C ARG A 26 -29.29 -46.77 -10.78
N LYS A 27 -28.35 -46.03 -10.18
CA LYS A 27 -27.10 -45.62 -10.84
C LYS A 27 -26.46 -46.88 -11.41
N VAL A 28 -26.75 -47.15 -12.68
CA VAL A 28 -25.99 -48.09 -13.50
C VAL A 28 -24.55 -47.63 -13.31
N ARG A 29 -23.72 -48.48 -12.68
CA ARG A 29 -22.28 -48.26 -12.60
C ARG A 29 -21.76 -48.37 -14.02
N ARG A 30 -21.91 -47.31 -14.81
CA ARG A 30 -21.36 -47.18 -16.15
C ARG A 30 -19.84 -47.26 -15.96
N SER A 31 -19.22 -48.30 -16.50
CA SER A 31 -17.76 -48.35 -16.64
C SER A 31 -17.31 -47.11 -17.42
N GLY A 32 -16.11 -46.58 -17.14
CA GLY A 32 -15.65 -45.29 -17.65
C GLY A 32 -15.82 -45.08 -19.18
N ALA A 33 -15.81 -46.16 -19.96
CA ALA A 33 -16.07 -46.14 -21.40
C ALA A 33 -17.49 -45.63 -21.77
N ASN A 34 -18.50 -45.88 -20.94
CA ASN A 34 -19.89 -45.46 -21.15
C ASN A 34 -20.22 -44.06 -20.58
N LEU A 35 -19.23 -43.37 -19.98
CA LEU A 35 -19.36 -41.97 -19.55
C LEU A 35 -18.94 -40.96 -20.64
N GLY A 36 -18.57 -41.41 -21.84
CA GLY A 36 -18.00 -40.52 -22.86
C GLY A 36 -16.61 -40.01 -22.50
N ILE A 37 -15.94 -40.66 -21.54
CA ILE A 37 -14.54 -40.44 -21.24
C ILE A 37 -13.76 -41.12 -22.35
N GLU A 38 -13.16 -40.33 -23.24
CA GLU A 38 -12.23 -40.85 -24.26
C GLU A 38 -11.21 -41.77 -23.59
N ALA A 39 -10.92 -42.91 -24.22
CA ALA A 39 -9.89 -43.82 -23.72
C ALA A 39 -8.56 -43.04 -23.56
N PHE A 40 -7.88 -43.25 -22.44
CA PHE A 40 -6.63 -42.55 -22.14
C PHE A 40 -5.57 -42.86 -23.21
N ASP A 41 -5.24 -41.86 -24.02
CA ASP A 41 -4.13 -41.94 -24.97
C ASP A 41 -2.91 -41.21 -24.38
N PRO A 42 -1.84 -41.94 -24.00
CA PRO A 42 -0.66 -41.35 -23.38
C PRO A 42 0.06 -40.38 -24.31
N VAL A 43 0.01 -40.58 -25.64
CA VAL A 43 0.69 -39.70 -26.60
C VAL A 43 -0.06 -38.38 -26.72
N LYS A 44 -1.40 -38.44 -26.80
CA LYS A 44 -2.25 -37.24 -26.78
C LYS A 44 -2.12 -36.49 -25.46
N HIS A 45 -2.04 -37.20 -24.34
CA HIS A 45 -1.83 -36.61 -23.02
C HIS A 45 -0.49 -35.87 -22.93
N VAL A 46 0.61 -36.48 -23.36
CA VAL A 46 1.94 -35.82 -23.35
C VAL A 46 1.95 -34.58 -24.26
N LYS A 47 1.31 -34.64 -25.43
CA LYS A 47 1.19 -33.46 -26.31
C LYS A 47 0.39 -32.33 -25.66
N LYS A 48 -0.68 -32.67 -24.96
CA LYS A 48 -1.48 -31.72 -24.20
C LYS A 48 -0.68 -31.06 -23.07
N GLU A 49 0.03 -31.82 -22.25
CA GLU A 49 0.88 -31.26 -21.17
C GLU A 49 1.94 -30.30 -21.70
N LYS A 50 2.56 -30.64 -22.85
CA LYS A 50 3.51 -29.74 -23.54
C LYS A 50 2.82 -28.46 -24.02
N ALA A 51 1.63 -28.57 -24.59
CA ALA A 51 0.86 -27.41 -25.06
C ALA A 51 0.42 -26.51 -23.88
N ASP A 52 -0.07 -27.10 -22.79
CA ASP A 52 -0.47 -26.38 -21.57
C ASP A 52 0.73 -25.68 -20.92
N THR A 53 1.90 -26.35 -20.86
CA THR A 53 3.15 -25.74 -20.35
C THR A 53 3.60 -24.58 -21.22
N ALA A 54 3.58 -24.73 -22.55
CA ALA A 54 3.95 -23.64 -23.46
C ALA A 54 2.95 -22.47 -23.38
N SER A 55 1.65 -22.74 -23.24
CA SER A 55 0.64 -21.71 -23.00
C SER A 55 0.88 -20.99 -21.66
N MET A 56 1.30 -21.70 -20.60
CA MET A 56 1.60 -21.11 -19.31
C MET A 56 2.75 -20.09 -19.42
N TRP A 57 3.85 -20.48 -20.06
CA TRP A 57 5.00 -19.58 -20.28
C TRP A 57 4.65 -18.37 -21.14
N LEU A 58 3.83 -18.55 -22.18
CA LEU A 58 3.33 -17.44 -23.00
C LEU A 58 2.54 -16.43 -22.17
N VAL A 59 1.64 -16.91 -21.30
CA VAL A 59 0.82 -16.05 -20.44
C VAL A 59 1.69 -15.32 -19.41
N LEU A 60 2.67 -15.99 -18.82
CA LEU A 60 3.63 -15.36 -17.90
C LEU A 60 4.44 -14.26 -18.61
N ALA A 61 4.97 -14.54 -19.78
CA ALA A 61 5.72 -13.55 -20.57
C ALA A 61 4.82 -12.36 -20.95
N PHE A 62 3.57 -12.61 -21.31
CA PHE A 62 2.59 -11.56 -21.57
C PHE A 62 2.29 -10.72 -20.32
N ALA A 63 2.07 -11.35 -19.16
CA ALA A 63 1.85 -10.64 -17.91
C ALA A 63 3.06 -9.76 -17.54
N VAL A 64 4.29 -10.25 -17.70
CA VAL A 64 5.52 -9.46 -17.52
C VAL A 64 5.55 -8.27 -18.46
N ALA A 65 5.28 -8.46 -19.75
CA ALA A 65 5.26 -7.38 -20.73
C ALA A 65 4.20 -6.32 -20.39
N VAL A 66 3.00 -6.75 -19.97
CA VAL A 66 1.92 -5.85 -19.54
C VAL A 66 2.30 -5.10 -18.26
N SER A 67 2.92 -5.75 -17.28
CA SER A 67 3.40 -5.10 -16.04
C SER A 67 4.48 -4.05 -16.34
N LEU A 68 5.43 -4.35 -17.23
CA LEU A 68 6.45 -3.39 -17.66
C LEU A 68 5.83 -2.23 -18.45
N ALA A 69 4.88 -2.51 -19.35
CA ALA A 69 4.15 -1.45 -20.05
C ALA A 69 3.34 -0.59 -19.09
N MET A 70 2.71 -1.18 -18.07
CA MET A 70 2.00 -0.44 -17.04
C MET A 70 2.95 0.53 -16.33
N ARG A 71 4.12 0.05 -15.88
CA ARG A 71 5.14 0.86 -15.20
C ARG A 71 5.76 1.94 -16.09
N PHE A 72 6.29 1.58 -17.25
CA PHE A 72 7.13 2.48 -18.05
C PHE A 72 6.38 3.25 -19.15
N ILE A 73 5.14 2.87 -19.45
CA ILE A 73 4.34 3.53 -20.49
C ILE A 73 3.06 4.12 -19.89
N LEU A 74 2.31 3.38 -19.07
CA LEU A 74 1.02 3.89 -18.58
C LEU A 74 1.18 4.86 -17.43
N MET A 75 1.97 4.54 -16.39
CA MET A 75 2.13 5.45 -15.24
C MET A 75 2.66 6.85 -15.65
N PRO A 76 3.71 6.99 -16.48
CA PRO A 76 4.22 8.31 -16.84
C PRO A 76 3.26 9.13 -17.70
N ASN A 77 2.36 8.46 -18.43
CA ASN A 77 1.39 9.12 -19.30
C ASN A 77 0.01 9.31 -18.65
N THR A 78 -0.14 8.95 -17.38
CA THR A 78 -1.41 9.04 -16.64
C THR A 78 -1.25 9.99 -15.45
N SER A 79 -2.22 10.89 -15.26
CA SER A 79 -2.26 11.75 -14.07
C SER A 79 -2.64 10.94 -12.82
N GLN A 80 -2.13 11.33 -11.65
CA GLN A 80 -2.40 10.66 -10.38
C GLN A 80 -3.90 10.53 -10.07
N GLU A 81 -4.69 11.55 -10.44
CA GLU A 81 -6.16 11.59 -10.30
C GLU A 81 -6.89 10.50 -11.12
N LYS A 82 -6.26 9.95 -12.15
CA LYS A 82 -6.85 8.95 -13.06
C LYS A 82 -6.16 7.59 -12.94
N SER A 83 -5.62 7.28 -11.77
CA SER A 83 -4.85 6.06 -11.50
C SER A 83 -5.63 4.75 -11.69
N ASP A 84 -6.97 4.77 -11.66
CA ASP A 84 -7.81 3.58 -11.88
C ASP A 84 -7.50 2.86 -13.21
N ILE A 85 -7.14 3.61 -14.26
CA ILE A 85 -6.83 3.03 -15.57
C ILE A 85 -5.59 2.12 -15.53
N LEU A 86 -4.67 2.38 -14.59
CA LEU A 86 -3.43 1.62 -14.41
C LEU A 86 -3.69 0.19 -13.94
N TYR A 87 -4.82 -0.03 -13.25
CA TYR A 87 -5.25 -1.36 -12.83
C TYR A 87 -6.25 -1.97 -13.82
N LEU A 88 -7.18 -1.17 -14.34
CA LEU A 88 -8.23 -1.65 -15.24
C LEU A 88 -7.68 -2.11 -16.60
N MET A 89 -6.73 -1.37 -17.19
CA MET A 89 -6.21 -1.70 -18.53
C MET A 89 -5.47 -3.06 -18.52
N PRO A 90 -4.52 -3.33 -17.60
CA PRO A 90 -3.87 -4.63 -17.51
C PRO A 90 -4.79 -5.81 -17.20
N LEU A 91 -5.83 -5.59 -16.38
CA LEU A 91 -6.84 -6.61 -16.12
C LEU A 91 -7.68 -6.90 -17.37
N SER A 92 -8.05 -5.86 -18.12
CA SER A 92 -8.77 -6.00 -19.39
C SER A 92 -7.94 -6.70 -20.47
N ALA A 93 -6.61 -6.62 -20.40
CA ALA A 93 -5.69 -7.28 -21.33
C ALA A 93 -5.82 -8.81 -21.32
N MET A 94 -6.45 -9.40 -20.30
CA MET A 94 -6.86 -10.82 -20.26
C MET A 94 -7.68 -11.22 -21.50
N ILE A 95 -8.50 -10.31 -22.04
CA ILE A 95 -9.34 -10.55 -23.22
C ILE A 95 -8.50 -10.80 -24.47
N LEU A 96 -7.25 -10.31 -24.51
CA LEU A 96 -6.34 -10.46 -25.65
C LEU A 96 -5.62 -11.82 -25.66
N ILE A 97 -5.58 -12.55 -24.54
CA ILE A 97 -4.87 -13.83 -24.42
C ILE A 97 -5.24 -14.83 -25.55
N PRO A 98 -6.53 -15.05 -25.90
CA PRO A 98 -6.88 -15.95 -27.00
C PRO A 98 -6.31 -15.53 -28.35
N GLN A 99 -6.23 -14.22 -28.62
CA GLN A 99 -5.68 -13.70 -29.88
C GLN A 99 -4.16 -13.91 -29.93
N ILE A 100 -3.47 -13.62 -28.82
CA ILE A 100 -2.03 -13.84 -28.69
C ILE A 100 -1.70 -15.32 -28.84
N HIS A 101 -2.47 -16.21 -28.20
CA HIS A 101 -2.28 -17.65 -28.33
C HIS A 101 -2.44 -18.12 -29.79
N ARG A 102 -3.41 -17.59 -30.54
CA ARG A 102 -3.57 -17.92 -31.97
C ARG A 102 -2.45 -17.38 -32.85
N MET A 103 -1.87 -16.24 -32.48
CA MET A 103 -0.82 -15.58 -33.24
C MET A 103 0.55 -16.26 -33.04
N VAL A 104 0.88 -16.65 -31.80
CA VAL A 104 2.22 -17.14 -31.43
C VAL A 104 2.32 -18.66 -31.44
N MET A 105 1.27 -19.37 -31.02
CA MET A 105 1.36 -20.82 -30.80
C MET A 105 1.17 -21.62 -32.09
N PRO A 106 1.90 -22.73 -32.27
CA PRO A 106 1.72 -23.60 -33.43
C PRO A 106 0.33 -24.23 -33.42
N LYS A 107 -0.20 -24.54 -34.62
CA LYS A 107 -1.55 -25.11 -34.81
C LYS A 107 -1.80 -26.37 -33.97
N SER A 108 -0.77 -27.21 -33.80
CA SER A 108 -0.82 -28.41 -32.97
C SER A 108 -1.09 -28.15 -31.49
N PHE A 109 -0.75 -26.97 -30.97
CA PHE A 109 -1.03 -26.58 -29.57
C PHE A 109 -2.38 -25.86 -29.46
N GLN A 110 -2.83 -25.19 -30.52
CA GLN A 110 -4.13 -24.53 -30.55
C GLN A 110 -5.29 -25.53 -30.42
N GLU A 111 -5.12 -26.77 -30.89
CA GLU A 111 -6.12 -27.85 -30.74
C GLU A 111 -6.48 -28.14 -29.28
N PHE A 112 -5.55 -27.92 -28.36
CA PHE A 112 -5.75 -28.16 -26.93
C PHE A 112 -6.23 -26.91 -26.18
N TYR A 113 -6.25 -25.74 -26.83
CA TYR A 113 -6.68 -24.49 -26.21
C TYR A 113 -8.21 -24.39 -26.19
N THR A 114 -8.79 -24.56 -25.01
CA THR A 114 -10.25 -24.55 -24.80
C THR A 114 -10.68 -23.37 -23.93
N LYS A 115 -12.00 -23.18 -23.75
CA LYS A 115 -12.55 -22.18 -22.83
C LYS A 115 -12.03 -22.36 -21.40
N GLY A 116 -11.85 -23.61 -20.94
CA GLY A 116 -11.29 -23.88 -19.61
C GLY A 116 -9.83 -23.45 -19.48
N THR A 117 -9.04 -23.60 -20.56
CA THR A 117 -7.65 -23.15 -20.62
C THR A 117 -7.57 -21.62 -20.60
N TRP A 118 -8.47 -20.93 -21.30
CA TRP A 118 -8.57 -19.47 -21.24
C TRP A 118 -8.88 -18.94 -19.83
N VAL A 119 -9.82 -19.55 -19.10
CA VAL A 119 -10.12 -19.14 -17.72
C VAL A 119 -8.89 -19.32 -16.82
N LYS A 120 -8.18 -20.46 -16.92
CA LYS A 120 -6.95 -20.69 -16.16
C LYS A 120 -5.84 -19.69 -16.51
N ALA A 121 -5.66 -19.42 -17.80
CA ALA A 121 -4.72 -18.42 -18.29
C ALA A 121 -5.09 -17.01 -17.78
N GLY A 122 -6.38 -16.70 -17.70
CA GLY A 122 -6.85 -15.44 -17.14
C GLY A 122 -6.50 -15.28 -15.67
N PHE A 123 -6.75 -16.29 -14.84
CA PHE A 123 -6.30 -16.28 -13.45
C PHE A 123 -4.78 -16.15 -13.33
N LEU A 124 -4.03 -16.92 -14.13
CA LEU A 124 -2.57 -16.85 -14.14
C LEU A 124 -2.07 -15.44 -14.48
N HIS A 125 -2.65 -14.82 -15.52
CA HIS A 125 -2.34 -13.44 -15.92
C HIS A 125 -2.63 -12.47 -14.79
N THR A 126 -3.84 -12.49 -14.23
CA THR A 126 -4.27 -11.56 -13.18
C THR A 126 -3.36 -11.64 -11.94
N PHE A 127 -3.09 -12.84 -11.43
CA PHE A 127 -2.25 -12.98 -10.24
C PHE A 127 -0.79 -12.63 -10.52
N SER A 128 -0.26 -13.00 -11.70
CA SER A 128 1.11 -12.66 -12.08
C SER A 128 1.27 -11.15 -12.27
N PHE A 129 0.31 -10.51 -12.94
CA PHE A 129 0.28 -9.06 -13.11
C PHE A 129 0.23 -8.34 -11.76
N LEU A 130 -0.66 -8.75 -10.85
CA LEU A 130 -0.76 -8.13 -9.52
C LEU A 130 0.54 -8.28 -8.72
N ALA A 131 1.13 -9.47 -8.72
CA ALA A 131 2.40 -9.71 -8.02
C ALA A 131 3.54 -8.85 -8.59
N LEU A 132 3.64 -8.76 -9.92
CA LEU A 132 4.65 -7.95 -10.59
C LEU A 132 4.39 -6.45 -10.43
N ALA A 133 3.12 -6.02 -10.45
CA ALA A 133 2.75 -4.64 -10.22
C ALA A 133 3.15 -4.20 -8.80
N PHE A 134 2.88 -5.02 -7.77
CA PHE A 134 3.35 -4.72 -6.42
C PHE A 134 4.87 -4.62 -6.32
N LEU A 135 5.60 -5.48 -7.04
CA LEU A 135 7.06 -5.44 -7.08
C LEU A 135 7.58 -4.19 -7.78
N LEU A 136 6.94 -3.77 -8.88
CA LEU A 136 7.36 -2.64 -9.71
C LEU A 136 6.85 -1.27 -9.23
N VAL A 137 5.86 -1.24 -8.33
CA VAL A 137 5.34 0.01 -7.73
C VAL A 137 6.08 0.36 -6.44
N ASN A 138 6.60 -0.62 -5.72
CA ASN A 138 7.30 -0.38 -4.45
C ASN A 138 8.83 -0.39 -4.62
N PRO A 139 9.57 0.28 -3.71
CA PRO A 139 11.02 0.15 -3.63
C PRO A 139 11.46 -1.32 -3.51
N PRO A 140 12.57 -1.73 -4.15
CA PRO A 140 13.59 -0.92 -4.81
C PRO A 140 13.32 -0.62 -6.30
N PHE A 141 12.23 -1.12 -6.90
CA PHE A 141 11.99 -1.01 -8.35
C PHE A 141 10.99 0.08 -8.74
N GLY A 142 10.13 0.47 -7.80
CA GLY A 142 9.06 1.41 -8.00
C GLY A 142 9.22 2.70 -7.23
N ASP A 143 8.13 3.47 -7.23
CA ASP A 143 8.11 4.84 -6.75
C ASP A 143 8.33 4.95 -5.24
N ILE A 144 8.98 6.03 -4.82
CA ILE A 144 9.11 6.43 -3.43
C ILE A 144 7.85 7.22 -3.03
N VAL A 145 7.37 7.01 -1.81
CA VAL A 145 6.23 7.79 -1.30
C VAL A 145 6.81 8.99 -0.56
N ALA A 146 6.19 10.16 -0.68
CA ALA A 146 6.62 11.35 0.07
C ALA A 146 6.89 11.00 1.55
N PRO A 147 7.97 11.51 2.16
CA PRO A 147 8.37 11.12 3.50
C PRO A 147 7.30 11.49 4.51
N LYS A 148 7.17 10.67 5.56
CA LYS A 148 6.24 10.92 6.66
C LYS A 148 7.01 11.44 7.86
N LEU A 149 6.31 12.09 8.78
CA LEU A 149 6.88 12.32 10.12
C LEU A 149 7.32 10.99 10.74
N ALA A 150 8.54 10.96 11.26
CA ALA A 150 9.12 9.78 11.88
C ALA A 150 8.41 9.41 13.20
N ASN A 151 8.04 10.42 13.99
CA ASN A 151 7.23 10.25 15.20
C ASN A 151 6.24 11.40 15.39
N GLY A 152 6.75 12.63 15.51
CA GLY A 152 5.97 13.85 15.70
C GLY A 152 6.81 15.08 15.42
N TRP A 153 6.30 16.22 15.84
CA TRP A 153 6.99 17.51 15.77
C TRP A 153 6.98 18.15 17.16
N ALA A 154 7.93 19.04 17.40
CA ALA A 154 8.00 19.81 18.63
C ALA A 154 8.43 21.24 18.32
N ILE A 155 8.03 22.14 19.20
CA ILE A 155 8.59 23.49 19.28
C ILE A 155 9.62 23.50 20.40
N ALA A 156 10.74 24.15 20.15
CA ALA A 156 11.75 24.45 21.14
C ALA A 156 12.05 25.95 21.15
N THR A 157 12.36 26.50 22.32
CA THR A 157 12.92 27.84 22.46
C THR A 157 14.40 27.72 22.80
N ASP A 158 15.21 28.56 22.16
CA ASP A 158 16.62 28.78 22.51
C ASP A 158 16.75 30.19 23.07
N ASP A 159 16.75 30.30 24.40
CA ASP A 159 17.04 31.55 25.09
C ASP A 159 18.44 31.47 25.71
N SER A 160 19.34 32.33 25.24
CA SER A 160 20.66 32.52 25.83
C SER A 160 21.51 31.23 25.95
N GLY A 161 21.25 30.24 25.10
CA GLY A 161 21.94 28.95 25.07
C GLY A 161 21.23 27.82 25.84
N GLU A 162 20.13 28.10 26.52
CA GLU A 162 19.26 27.10 27.13
C GLU A 162 18.17 26.68 26.13
N LEU A 163 18.16 25.39 25.77
CA LEU A 163 17.17 24.82 24.87
C LEU A 163 16.05 24.17 25.68
N LEU A 164 14.82 24.63 25.48
CA LEU A 164 13.65 24.15 26.20
C LEU A 164 12.56 23.72 25.23
N PHE A 165 11.95 22.55 25.47
CA PHE A 165 10.88 22.01 24.64
C PHE A 165 9.52 22.24 25.29
N ASN A 166 8.46 22.30 24.49
CA ASN A 166 7.11 22.21 25.03
C ASN A 166 6.83 20.80 25.59
N GLU A 167 6.12 20.70 26.71
CA GLU A 167 5.63 19.43 27.28
C GLU A 167 4.73 18.62 26.33
N GLU A 168 4.09 19.28 25.37
CA GLU A 168 3.32 18.65 24.32
C GLU A 168 4.14 18.54 23.03
N SER A 169 4.82 17.41 22.85
CA SER A 169 5.23 16.99 21.51
C SER A 169 3.99 16.53 20.72
N SER A 170 3.59 17.33 19.72
CA SER A 170 2.28 17.15 19.11
C SER A 170 2.27 16.03 18.07
N LYS A 171 1.34 15.10 18.28
CA LYS A 171 0.88 14.13 17.28
C LYS A 171 -0.43 14.55 16.61
N ASN A 172 -1.13 15.52 17.19
CA ASN A 172 -2.52 15.87 16.85
C ASN A 172 -2.65 17.22 16.13
N GLY A 173 -1.53 17.87 15.79
CA GLY A 173 -1.51 19.08 14.95
C GLY A 173 -1.70 20.40 15.72
N GLU A 174 -1.77 20.36 17.04
CA GLU A 174 -1.81 21.55 17.91
C GLU A 174 -0.80 21.39 19.05
N ILE A 175 -0.11 22.48 19.40
CA ILE A 175 0.73 22.64 20.60
C ILE A 175 0.26 23.90 21.32
N ILE A 176 0.03 23.79 22.63
CA ILE A 176 -0.26 24.94 23.48
C ILE A 176 0.98 25.24 24.31
N TRP A 177 1.50 26.46 24.20
CA TRP A 177 2.61 26.96 25.00
C TRP A 177 2.12 27.99 26.00
N THR A 178 2.25 27.68 27.28
CA THR A 178 1.93 28.63 28.35
C THR A 178 3.18 29.45 28.70
N VAL A 179 3.08 30.77 28.62
CA VAL A 179 4.16 31.71 28.96
C VAL A 179 3.80 32.49 30.23
N GLU A 180 4.82 32.75 31.05
CA GLU A 180 4.73 33.61 32.23
C GLU A 180 5.09 35.06 31.86
N ASN A 181 4.49 36.04 32.55
CA ASN A 181 4.74 37.49 32.48
C ASN A 181 4.88 38.13 31.07
N GLU A 182 3.98 39.07 30.76
CA GLU A 182 3.96 39.89 29.53
C GLU A 182 3.52 39.15 28.25
N GLY A 183 3.22 37.85 28.35
CA GLY A 183 2.60 37.09 27.26
C GLY A 183 3.51 36.93 26.03
N VAL A 184 4.83 36.85 26.23
CA VAL A 184 5.82 36.67 25.17
C VAL A 184 6.57 35.35 25.38
N LEU A 185 6.77 34.62 24.30
CA LEU A 185 7.65 33.46 24.23
C LEU A 185 9.04 33.93 23.82
N ASP A 186 9.90 34.15 24.80
CA ASP A 186 11.24 34.69 24.62
C ASP A 186 12.20 33.71 23.91
N GLY A 187 13.12 34.28 23.14
CA GLY A 187 14.21 33.56 22.49
C GLY A 187 13.92 33.15 21.05
N ASP A 188 14.85 32.39 20.46
CA ASP A 188 14.71 31.86 19.11
C ASP A 188 13.80 30.63 19.13
N ILE A 189 12.74 30.66 18.32
CA ILE A 189 11.72 29.61 18.29
C ILE A 189 12.00 28.68 17.12
N TRP A 190 12.21 27.41 17.45
CA TRP A 190 12.59 26.36 16.52
C TRP A 190 11.48 25.32 16.39
N LEU A 191 11.15 25.01 15.16
CA LEU A 191 10.35 23.85 14.79
C LEU A 191 11.26 22.67 14.47
N LEU A 192 11.08 21.57 15.19
CA LEU A 192 11.91 20.38 15.09
C LEU A 192 11.04 19.16 14.77
N PHE A 193 11.44 18.38 13.76
CA PHE A 193 10.80 17.11 13.43
C PHE A 193 11.75 16.21 12.65
N GLY A 194 11.48 14.90 12.68
CA GLY A 194 12.15 13.92 11.85
C GLY A 194 11.25 13.47 10.70
N LEU A 195 11.83 13.23 9.52
CA LEU A 195 11.17 12.55 8.41
C LEU A 195 11.68 11.12 8.27
N ALA A 196 10.75 10.18 8.22
CA ALA A 196 11.01 8.78 7.89
C ALA A 196 10.62 8.52 6.44
N ASP A 197 11.56 7.94 5.69
CA ASP A 197 11.34 7.44 4.34
C ASP A 197 11.76 5.96 4.21
N ASN A 198 11.18 5.28 3.22
CA ASN A 198 11.40 3.87 2.91
C ASN A 198 12.76 3.61 2.22
N VAL A 199 13.40 4.62 1.61
CA VAL A 199 14.67 4.47 0.90
C VAL A 199 15.74 5.39 1.47
N ASN A 200 15.60 6.71 1.30
CA ASN A 200 16.51 7.73 1.80
C ASN A 200 15.86 9.11 1.61
N SER A 201 15.63 9.87 2.69
CA SER A 201 14.91 11.14 2.62
C SER A 201 15.74 12.33 2.11
N ASP A 202 17.02 12.12 1.79
CA ASP A 202 17.97 13.16 1.33
C ASP A 202 17.50 13.95 0.08
N GLY A 203 16.46 13.48 -0.62
CA GLY A 203 15.87 14.14 -1.79
C GLY A 203 14.60 14.96 -1.52
N ALA A 204 14.09 14.96 -0.29
CA ALA A 204 12.85 15.65 0.05
C ALA A 204 13.08 17.15 0.26
N ASN A 205 12.32 17.97 -0.46
CA ASN A 205 12.28 19.41 -0.29
C ASN A 205 11.15 19.78 0.66
N VAL A 206 11.51 20.46 1.76
CA VAL A 206 10.58 20.86 2.82
C VAL A 206 10.44 22.37 2.82
N VAL A 207 9.21 22.83 2.63
CA VAL A 207 8.85 24.24 2.68
C VAL A 207 7.93 24.45 3.87
N VAL A 208 8.31 25.35 4.77
CA VAL A 208 7.47 25.72 5.92
C VAL A 208 6.93 27.12 5.72
N GLU A 209 5.63 27.27 5.85
CA GLU A 209 4.94 28.54 5.82
C GLU A 209 4.39 28.83 7.23
N LEU A 210 4.84 29.92 7.83
CA LEU A 210 4.33 30.43 9.10
C LEU A 210 3.35 31.57 8.82
N THR A 211 2.11 31.42 9.29
CA THR A 211 1.07 32.43 9.21
C THR A 211 0.67 32.90 10.60
N HIS A 212 0.72 34.21 10.82
CA HIS A 212 0.19 34.87 12.01
C HIS A 212 -0.74 36.01 11.59
N GLN A 213 -2.00 35.93 12.01
CA GLN A 213 -3.07 36.85 11.63
C GLN A 213 -3.28 36.91 10.10
N THR A 214 -2.71 37.91 9.42
CA THR A 214 -2.78 38.10 7.96
C THR A 214 -1.41 38.01 7.27
N ASN A 215 -0.33 37.88 8.05
CA ASN A 215 1.02 37.83 7.52
C ASN A 215 1.47 36.38 7.40
N SER A 216 1.92 36.00 6.21
CA SER A 216 2.54 34.71 5.94
C SER A 216 3.99 34.91 5.54
N THR A 217 4.86 34.06 6.05
CA THR A 217 6.29 34.02 5.72
C THR A 217 6.72 32.59 5.42
N ILE A 218 7.39 32.40 4.28
CA ILE A 218 8.02 31.12 3.92
C ILE A 218 9.41 31.08 4.56
N ILE A 219 9.70 29.97 5.23
CA ILE A 219 10.90 29.74 6.02
C ILE A 219 11.56 28.45 5.54
N GLU A 220 12.87 28.52 5.30
CA GLU A 220 13.67 27.36 4.89
C GLU A 220 14.24 26.62 6.09
N SER A 221 14.46 25.31 5.93
CA SER A 221 15.09 24.49 6.96
C SER A 221 16.59 24.80 7.11
N ASN A 222 17.06 24.81 8.36
CA ASN A 222 18.47 24.87 8.70
C ASN A 222 19.08 23.46 8.76
N ALA A 223 19.92 23.13 7.78
CA ALA A 223 20.53 21.81 7.64
C ALA A 223 21.63 21.51 8.69
N THR A 224 22.24 22.52 9.31
CA THR A 224 23.35 22.31 10.27
C THR A 224 22.90 22.35 11.73
N TYR A 225 21.70 22.85 12.01
CA TYR A 225 21.20 22.99 13.38
C TYR A 225 21.29 21.69 14.20
N TRP A 226 20.86 20.56 13.62
CA TRP A 226 20.88 19.27 14.33
C TRP A 226 22.28 18.74 14.60
N SER A 227 23.23 18.94 13.69
CA SER A 227 24.61 18.48 13.89
C SER A 227 25.36 19.34 14.90
N GLU A 228 25.08 20.65 14.92
CA GLU A 228 25.66 21.61 15.87
C GLU A 228 25.06 21.52 17.27
N ASN A 229 23.78 21.13 17.39
CA ASN A 229 23.04 21.12 18.66
C ASN A 229 22.67 19.70 19.15
N SER A 230 23.23 18.65 18.57
CA SER A 230 22.91 17.25 18.89
C SER A 230 22.99 16.94 20.39
N ASP A 231 24.09 17.34 21.05
CA ASP A 231 24.26 17.17 22.49
C ASP A 231 23.19 17.94 23.28
N ARG A 232 22.94 19.21 22.92
CA ARG A 232 21.94 20.08 23.58
C ARG A 232 20.54 19.48 23.49
N ILE A 233 20.14 19.04 22.30
CA ILE A 233 18.82 18.42 22.07
C ILE A 233 18.67 17.14 22.89
N SER A 234 19.73 16.34 23.01
CA SER A 234 19.68 15.08 23.79
C SER A 234 19.60 15.28 25.30
N THR A 235 20.06 16.42 25.80
CA THR A 235 20.08 16.77 27.23
C THR A 235 19.04 17.80 27.64
N ALA A 236 18.27 18.32 26.68
CA ALA A 236 17.26 19.32 26.93
C ALA A 236 16.07 18.75 27.70
N ASN A 237 15.38 19.63 28.41
CA ASN A 237 14.18 19.31 29.15
C ASN A 237 12.95 19.97 28.50
N GLU A 238 11.79 19.40 28.75
CA GLU A 238 10.50 20.00 28.45
C GLU A 238 10.08 20.99 29.57
N THR A 239 9.03 21.79 29.34
CA THR A 239 8.48 22.76 30.32
C THR A 239 8.10 22.12 31.65
N ASP A 240 7.72 20.83 31.65
CA ASP A 240 7.39 20.05 32.85
C ASP A 240 8.61 19.39 33.51
N ASN A 241 9.82 19.70 33.02
CA ASN A 241 11.10 19.13 33.44
C ASN A 241 11.27 17.63 33.12
N SER A 242 10.49 17.11 32.17
CA SER A 242 10.71 15.79 31.58
C SER A 242 11.78 15.84 30.48
N SER A 243 12.23 14.68 29.99
CA SER A 243 13.25 14.60 28.94
C SER A 243 12.67 14.98 27.58
N ALA A 244 13.44 15.70 26.76
CA ALA A 244 13.06 16.09 25.40
C ALA A 244 12.46 14.95 24.54
N PRO A 245 11.55 15.29 23.62
CA PRO A 245 10.83 14.29 22.84
C PRO A 245 11.74 13.59 21.83
N ASN A 246 11.55 12.27 21.67
CA ASN A 246 12.28 11.50 20.67
C ASN A 246 11.67 11.70 19.27
N LEU A 247 12.18 12.69 18.54
CA LEU A 247 11.72 13.05 17.19
C LEU A 247 12.34 12.18 16.08
N ILE A 248 13.47 11.53 16.36
CA ILE A 248 14.28 10.76 15.39
C ILE A 248 14.50 9.34 15.95
N PRO A 249 13.46 8.50 15.98
CA PRO A 249 13.54 7.17 16.59
C PRO A 249 14.45 6.19 15.84
N HIS A 250 14.67 6.36 14.53
CA HIS A 250 15.52 5.47 13.73
C HIS A 250 16.72 6.21 13.16
N SER A 251 17.84 5.50 13.01
CA SER A 251 19.09 6.07 12.49
C SER A 251 19.06 6.49 11.01
N LYS A 252 17.96 6.18 10.30
CA LYS A 252 17.73 6.56 8.90
C LYS A 252 16.73 7.71 8.76
N ASP A 253 16.14 8.14 9.87
CA ASP A 253 15.23 9.28 9.85
C ASP A 253 16.07 10.55 9.69
N GLN A 254 15.63 11.46 8.83
CA GLN A 254 16.32 12.72 8.59
C GLN A 254 15.75 13.82 9.46
N ALA A 255 16.66 14.57 10.06
CA ALA A 255 16.35 15.65 10.97
C ALA A 255 16.08 16.95 10.22
N PHE A 256 14.99 17.64 10.56
CA PHE A 256 14.68 18.98 10.06
C PHE A 256 14.53 19.95 11.23
N ALA A 257 15.12 21.12 11.08
CA ALA A 257 15.01 22.23 12.01
C ALA A 257 14.69 23.49 11.23
N VAL A 258 13.72 24.26 11.70
CA VAL A 258 13.27 25.49 11.04
C VAL A 258 13.15 26.57 12.11
N GLN A 259 13.87 27.68 11.93
CA GLN A 259 13.76 28.82 12.85
C GLN A 259 12.53 29.64 12.46
N LEU A 260 11.46 29.54 13.25
CA LEU A 260 10.20 30.23 12.96
C LEU A 260 10.31 31.74 13.14
N GLY A 261 11.19 32.18 14.05
CA GLY A 261 11.46 33.58 14.38
C GLY A 261 11.92 33.72 15.82
N SER A 262 11.86 34.94 16.34
CA SER A 262 12.20 35.26 17.73
C SER A 262 11.06 35.98 18.42
N ASP A 263 10.95 35.80 19.73
CA ASP A 263 10.08 36.57 20.63
C ASP A 263 8.60 36.63 20.18
N PHE A 264 7.92 35.49 20.18
CA PHE A 264 6.52 35.42 19.73
C PHE A 264 5.56 35.93 20.81
N SER A 265 4.69 36.88 20.44
CA SER A 265 3.59 37.33 21.29
C SER A 265 2.50 36.27 21.45
N ALA A 266 1.73 36.36 22.54
CA ALA A 266 0.54 35.55 22.74
C ALA A 266 -0.42 35.63 21.53
N GLY A 267 -0.92 34.48 21.10
CA GLY A 267 -1.69 34.37 19.87
C GLY A 267 -1.65 32.97 19.26
N THR A 268 -2.28 32.85 18.09
CA THR A 268 -2.36 31.61 17.33
C THR A 268 -1.55 31.72 16.06
N TYR A 269 -0.57 30.83 15.92
CA TYR A 269 0.32 30.72 14.77
C TYR A 269 -0.01 29.45 14.00
N GLN A 270 -0.22 29.58 12.70
CA GLN A 270 -0.46 28.45 11.81
C GLN A 270 0.85 28.12 11.10
N ILE A 271 1.21 26.85 11.09
CA ILE A 271 2.43 26.32 10.49
C ILE A 271 2.01 25.30 9.44
N SER A 272 2.13 25.64 8.17
CA SER A 272 1.87 24.72 7.06
C SER A 272 3.20 24.19 6.52
N VAL A 273 3.39 22.88 6.60
CA VAL A 273 4.59 22.19 6.12
C VAL A 273 4.24 21.43 4.85
N SER A 274 4.84 21.82 3.75
CA SER A 274 4.75 21.12 2.46
C SER A 274 6.04 20.35 2.22
N ILE A 275 5.91 19.02 2.09
CA ILE A 275 7.01 18.11 1.81
C ILE A 275 6.81 17.60 0.40
N THR A 276 7.81 17.82 -0.45
CA THR A 276 7.80 17.40 -1.86
C THR A 276 9.00 16.50 -2.12
N GLU A 277 8.78 15.40 -2.80
CA GLU A 277 9.86 14.49 -3.22
C GLU A 277 9.62 14.03 -4.65
N GLU A 278 10.69 14.05 -5.45
CA GLU A 278 10.63 13.59 -6.83
C GLU A 278 10.63 12.07 -6.89
N GLY A 279 9.47 11.53 -7.23
CA GLY A 279 9.30 10.12 -7.50
C GLY A 279 9.53 9.75 -8.97
N ASP A 280 9.39 8.46 -9.25
CA ASP A 280 9.33 7.91 -10.61
C ASP A 280 7.99 7.19 -10.80
N PRO A 281 7.04 7.73 -11.59
CA PRO A 281 7.13 8.91 -12.45
C PRO A 281 6.50 10.19 -11.87
N TRP A 282 5.95 10.16 -10.65
CA TRP A 282 5.18 11.29 -10.12
C TRP A 282 5.92 11.99 -8.99
N THR A 283 5.78 13.30 -8.91
CA THR A 283 6.19 14.07 -7.74
C THR A 283 5.19 13.81 -6.62
N ASN A 284 5.68 13.32 -5.48
CA ASN A 284 4.86 13.00 -4.33
C ASN A 284 4.88 14.18 -3.36
N THR A 285 3.70 14.63 -2.95
CA THR A 285 3.54 15.74 -2.00
C THR A 285 2.81 15.27 -0.75
N ARG A 286 3.24 15.74 0.40
CA ARG A 286 2.51 15.63 1.66
C ARG A 286 2.45 16.98 2.35
N GLU A 287 1.27 17.32 2.85
CA GLU A 287 1.03 18.56 3.57
C GLU A 287 0.65 18.25 5.02
N TYR A 288 1.16 19.06 5.93
CA TYR A 288 0.81 19.04 7.34
C TYR A 288 0.44 20.46 7.77
N ASP A 289 -0.73 20.61 8.39
CA ASP A 289 -1.14 21.85 9.02
C ASP A 289 -1.05 21.70 10.54
N TRP A 290 -0.21 22.53 11.15
CA TRP A 290 0.03 22.57 12.58
C TRP A 290 -0.34 23.93 13.16
N THR A 291 -0.69 23.94 14.44
CA THR A 291 -1.08 25.15 15.16
C THR A 291 -0.24 25.26 16.43
N LEU A 292 0.40 26.41 16.62
CA LEU A 292 1.03 26.79 17.87
C LEU A 292 0.16 27.88 18.53
N VAL A 293 -0.32 27.62 19.73
CA VAL A 293 -1.10 28.58 20.52
C VAL A 293 -0.27 29.01 21.71
N ILE A 294 0.06 30.30 21.77
CA ILE A 294 0.79 30.88 22.90
C ILE A 294 -0.23 31.58 23.79
N ILE A 295 -0.33 31.14 25.04
CA ILE A 295 -1.25 31.68 26.05
C ILE A 295 -0.50 32.21 27.26
N GLU A 296 -1.00 33.29 27.83
CA GLU A 296 -0.50 33.83 29.09
C GLU A 296 -1.08 33.03 30.26
N ALA A 297 -0.24 32.64 31.22
CA ALA A 297 -0.69 32.02 32.46
C ALA A 297 -1.64 32.97 33.21
N LEU A 298 -2.86 32.50 33.51
CA LEU A 298 -3.78 33.25 34.36
C LEU A 298 -3.33 33.10 35.83
N GLU A 299 -2.88 34.20 36.44
CA GLU A 299 -2.67 34.30 37.90
C GLU A 299 -3.95 34.00 38.72
#